data_AF-A0A1Y4EX69-F1
#
_entry.id   AF-A0A1Y4EX69-F1
#
_cell.length_a   1.000
_cell.length_b   1.000
_cell.length_c   1.000
_cell.angle_alpha   90.00
_cell.angle_beta   90.00
_cell.angle_gamma   90.00
#
_symmetry.space_group_name_H-M   'P 1'
#
loop_
_entity.id
_entity.type
_entity.pdbx_description
1 polymer ?
#
loop_
_entity_poly.entity_id
_entity_poly.type
_entity_poly.pdbx_seq_one_letter_code
_entity_poly.pdbx_strand_id
1 'polypeptide(L)'
;MIKGFIDYRESKIPFVIENYRMELFTDNDLLSDFSKEHNFKKNYILHGQYFGVGSQGQAATFFVERSMGSTCYLRCYIINTIASKGNYDTIGFQSPFLDDVFRYKYKYLDMVREGINLALEPKVVHTIPFVMNGIRYELKYRIGQDSRLGLLEDFDKKGELLLQIQTDDIQELHDISTVLYRLTMFMLSTSEVPFQQITLYKNGLKAGWFYCPMVSEEAVSCSDGFFYQFDAMKYVPRILNNIAKDSGSRITKSIPLGHLGTSDTLFSPQRFLQQVMSFEYLFDKLEPDKAADRKFPLKAELQYMFDEFPQLLSNPNLSSGKISERIKETRHQITHGHAYYYDFKSDPELQYLIIILDKLIRNMSLWWAGFTKEEIQEYPIL
;
A
#
# COMPACT_ATOMS: atom_id res chain seq x y z
N MET A 1 -13.38 11.13 15.70
CA MET A 1 -12.73 12.36 16.20
C MET A 1 -11.89 12.02 17.43
N ILE A 2 -10.60 12.37 17.42
CA ILE A 2 -9.64 12.07 18.50
C ILE A 2 -9.29 13.38 19.18
N LYS A 3 -9.15 13.40 20.51
CA LYS A 3 -8.88 14.62 21.28
C LYS A 3 -7.83 14.38 22.35
N GLY A 4 -7.14 15.45 22.73
CA GLY A 4 -6.11 15.35 23.74
C GLY A 4 -5.30 16.62 23.90
N PHE A 5 -4.06 16.46 24.35
CA PHE A 5 -3.11 17.55 24.51
C PHE A 5 -1.77 17.16 23.91
N ILE A 6 -1.10 18.08 23.22
CA ILE A 6 0.32 17.95 22.90
C ILE A 6 1.15 18.63 23.98
N ASP A 7 2.32 18.07 24.26
CA ASP A 7 3.32 18.68 25.12
C ASP A 7 4.14 19.67 24.27
N TYR A 8 4.14 20.94 24.67
CA TYR A 8 4.91 22.00 24.00
C TYR A 8 5.55 22.91 25.04
N ARG A 9 6.89 22.93 25.04
CA ARG A 9 7.71 23.55 26.11
C ARG A 9 7.29 22.97 27.48
N GLU A 10 6.97 23.82 28.45
CA GLU A 10 6.49 23.42 29.78
C GLU A 10 4.95 23.47 29.89
N SER A 11 4.25 23.53 28.76
CA SER A 11 2.80 23.69 28.69
C SER A 11 2.14 22.61 27.83
N LYS A 12 0.81 22.54 27.90
CA LYS A 12 -0.01 21.63 27.12
C LYS A 12 -0.93 22.39 26.18
N ILE A 13 -0.99 21.99 24.92
CA ILE A 13 -1.90 22.59 23.92
C ILE A 13 -3.00 21.58 23.58
N PRO A 14 -4.27 21.87 23.85
CA PRO A 14 -5.40 21.05 23.41
C PRO A 14 -5.41 20.82 21.90
N PHE A 15 -5.83 19.63 21.49
CA PHE A 15 -6.02 19.31 20.08
C PHE A 15 -7.29 18.51 19.80
N VAL A 16 -7.74 18.59 18.55
CA VAL A 16 -8.71 17.68 17.93
C VAL A 16 -8.13 17.17 16.61
N ILE A 17 -8.27 15.86 16.35
CA ILE A 17 -7.87 15.22 15.09
C ILE A 17 -9.11 14.70 14.37
N GLU A 18 -9.21 15.10 13.11
CA GLU A 18 -10.15 14.58 12.11
C GLU A 18 -9.42 14.43 10.77
N ASN A 19 -9.57 13.27 10.12
CA ASN A 19 -8.95 12.97 8.81
C ASN A 19 -7.44 13.32 8.75
N TYR A 20 -6.70 12.94 9.80
CA TYR A 20 -5.25 13.22 9.96
C TYR A 20 -4.89 14.72 9.94
N ARG A 21 -5.86 15.60 10.19
CA ARG A 21 -5.65 17.03 10.46
C ARG A 21 -5.81 17.24 11.95
N MET A 22 -4.75 17.68 12.60
CA MET A 22 -4.73 18.01 14.02
C MET A 22 -4.87 19.52 14.18
N GLU A 23 -6.01 19.97 14.66
CA GLU A 23 -6.24 21.37 15.00
C GLU A 23 -5.88 21.62 16.45
N LEU A 24 -5.08 22.66 16.68
CA LEU A 24 -4.62 23.08 18.00
C LEU A 24 -5.42 24.29 18.48
N PHE A 25 -5.81 24.29 19.76
CA PHE A 25 -6.65 25.34 20.33
C PHE A 25 -6.08 25.83 21.66
N THR A 26 -5.86 27.14 21.80
CA THR A 26 -5.59 27.79 23.08
C THR A 26 -5.79 29.30 22.94
N ASP A 27 -6.26 29.95 24.01
CA ASP A 27 -6.49 31.40 24.05
C ASP A 27 -5.20 32.21 24.34
N ASN A 28 -4.08 31.52 24.53
CA ASN A 28 -2.80 32.12 24.93
C ASN A 28 -1.82 32.27 23.76
N ASP A 29 -0.80 33.12 23.94
CA ASP A 29 0.31 33.33 22.99
C ASP A 29 1.10 32.06 22.64
N LEU A 30 0.89 30.96 23.38
CA LEU A 30 1.45 29.63 23.12
C LEU A 30 1.24 29.16 21.67
N LEU A 31 0.07 29.43 21.07
CA LEU A 31 -0.22 29.01 19.70
C LEU A 31 0.55 29.83 18.66
N SER A 32 0.73 31.13 18.94
CA SER A 32 1.53 32.04 18.12
C SER A 32 2.99 31.59 18.11
N ASP A 33 3.51 31.23 19.29
CA ASP A 33 4.85 30.71 19.45
C ASP A 33 5.03 29.37 18.74
N PHE A 34 4.10 28.42 18.92
CA PHE A 34 4.10 27.16 18.20
C PHE A 34 4.12 27.36 16.69
N SER A 35 3.26 28.25 16.18
CA SER A 35 3.14 28.55 14.76
C SER A 35 4.43 29.11 14.18
N LYS A 36 5.09 30.03 14.88
CA LYS A 36 6.38 30.61 14.46
C LYS A 36 7.48 29.55 14.39
N GLU A 37 7.49 28.62 15.33
CA GLU A 37 8.50 27.57 15.39
C GLU A 37 8.29 26.47 14.34
N HIS A 38 7.05 26.02 14.15
CA HIS A 38 6.77 24.77 13.44
C HIS A 38 6.24 24.93 12.01
N ASN A 39 5.69 26.07 11.61
CA ASN A 39 5.11 26.23 10.26
C ASN A 39 6.16 26.15 9.12
N PHE A 40 7.43 26.34 9.44
CA PHE A 40 8.54 26.21 8.47
C PHE A 40 9.24 24.86 8.53
N LYS A 41 8.89 24.01 9.52
CA LYS A 41 9.45 22.67 9.68
C LYS A 41 8.63 21.67 8.87
N LYS A 42 9.30 20.62 8.40
CA LYS A 42 8.68 19.45 7.77
C LYS A 42 9.13 18.20 8.51
N ASN A 43 8.25 17.19 8.56
CA ASN A 43 8.55 15.87 9.13
C ASN A 43 9.13 15.96 10.54
N TYR A 44 8.35 16.46 11.49
CA TYR A 44 8.74 16.55 12.89
C TYR A 44 7.78 15.77 13.79
N ILE A 45 8.25 15.41 14.97
CA ILE A 45 7.50 14.59 15.93
C ILE A 45 6.94 15.51 17.02
N LEU A 46 5.69 15.25 17.41
CA LEU A 46 5.09 15.81 18.61
C LEU A 46 4.73 14.67 19.56
N HIS A 47 4.88 14.93 20.85
CA HIS A 47 4.43 14.02 21.90
C HIS A 47 3.23 14.63 22.63
N GLY A 48 2.40 13.78 23.21
CA GLY A 48 1.25 14.24 23.94
C GLY A 48 0.46 13.10 24.57
N GLN A 49 -0.79 13.42 24.88
CA GLN A 49 -1.73 12.52 25.53
C GLN A 49 -3.06 12.53 24.79
N TYR A 50 -3.54 11.34 24.45
CA TYR A 50 -4.88 11.08 23.95
C TYR A 50 -5.85 10.79 25.10
N PHE A 51 -7.07 11.31 25.00
CA PHE A 51 -8.15 11.02 25.95
C PHE A 51 -9.35 10.44 25.19
N GLY A 52 -9.49 9.12 25.26
CA GLY A 52 -10.61 8.37 24.71
C GLY A 52 -11.80 8.32 25.67
N VAL A 53 -11.97 7.18 26.35
CA VAL A 53 -13.04 6.94 27.32
C VAL A 53 -12.44 6.85 28.72
N GLY A 54 -12.83 7.76 29.61
CA GLY A 54 -12.32 7.84 30.99
C GLY A 54 -11.43 9.05 31.27
N SER A 55 -10.84 9.10 32.46
CA SER A 55 -10.02 10.23 32.94
C SER A 55 -8.52 10.03 32.78
N GLN A 56 -8.05 8.83 32.41
CA GLN A 56 -6.63 8.54 32.21
C GLN A 56 -6.22 8.83 30.77
N GLY A 57 -5.19 9.67 30.62
CA GLY A 57 -4.57 9.97 29.34
C GLY A 57 -3.63 8.85 28.88
N GLN A 58 -3.70 8.49 27.61
CA GLN A 58 -2.80 7.56 26.96
C GLN A 58 -1.68 8.32 26.25
N ALA A 59 -0.43 7.88 26.41
CA ALA A 59 0.68 8.50 25.70
C ALA A 59 0.50 8.36 24.17
N ALA A 60 0.71 9.45 23.46
CA ALA A 60 0.58 9.51 22.02
C ALA A 60 1.79 10.19 21.37
N THR A 61 2.15 9.71 20.19
CA THR A 61 3.23 10.25 19.36
C THR A 61 2.66 10.59 18.00
N PHE A 62 2.86 11.82 17.52
CA PHE A 62 2.30 12.31 16.27
C PHE A 62 3.43 12.63 15.30
N PHE A 63 3.36 12.08 14.09
CA PHE A 63 4.30 12.41 13.03
C PHE A 63 3.71 13.44 12.09
N VAL A 64 4.22 14.66 12.15
CA VAL A 64 3.68 15.82 11.43
C VAL A 64 4.44 16.02 10.12
N GLU A 65 3.74 15.98 8.99
CA GLU A 65 4.32 16.31 7.69
C GLU A 65 4.70 17.78 7.61
N ARG A 66 3.74 18.65 7.97
CA ARG A 66 3.85 20.11 7.95
C ARG A 66 2.75 20.72 8.80
N SER A 67 2.91 22.00 9.12
CA SER A 67 1.89 22.78 9.81
C SER A 67 1.61 24.09 9.10
N MET A 68 0.38 24.56 9.24
CA MET A 68 -0.07 25.83 8.69
C MET A 68 -0.99 26.50 9.71
N GLY A 69 -0.53 27.61 10.28
CA GLY A 69 -1.22 28.25 11.40
C GLY A 69 -1.27 27.31 12.59
N SER A 70 -2.48 27.04 13.09
CA SER A 70 -2.74 26.13 14.20
C SER A 70 -3.05 24.69 13.78
N THR A 71 -3.01 24.39 12.47
CA THR A 71 -3.32 23.06 11.95
C THR A 71 -2.04 22.31 11.61
N CYS A 72 -1.86 21.15 12.22
CA CYS A 72 -0.80 20.19 11.87
C CYS A 72 -1.37 19.10 10.95
N TYR A 73 -0.73 18.87 9.81
CA TYR A 73 -1.08 17.79 8.89
C TYR A 73 -0.25 16.56 9.25
N LEU A 74 -0.91 15.51 9.74
CA LEU A 74 -0.27 14.30 10.24
C LEU A 74 -0.06 13.31 9.10
N ARG A 75 1.12 12.67 9.07
CA ARG A 75 1.36 11.45 8.26
C ARG A 75 0.79 10.23 8.95
N CYS A 76 1.02 10.15 10.25
CA CYS A 76 0.56 9.05 11.11
C CYS A 76 0.68 9.46 12.58
N TYR A 77 0.11 8.65 13.47
CA TYR A 77 0.28 8.79 14.90
C TYR A 77 0.13 7.45 15.61
N ILE A 78 0.68 7.37 16.82
CA ILE A 78 0.63 6.20 17.70
C ILE A 78 -0.20 6.58 18.92
N ILE A 79 -1.06 5.66 19.36
CA ILE A 79 -1.72 5.72 20.67
C ILE A 79 -1.31 4.48 21.45
N ASN A 80 -0.61 4.69 22.57
CA ASN A 80 -0.18 3.59 23.43
C ASN A 80 -1.32 3.07 24.31
N THR A 81 -1.26 1.79 24.69
CA THR A 81 -2.15 1.28 25.74
C THR A 81 -1.82 1.94 27.08
N ILE A 82 -2.79 2.02 27.99
CA ILE A 82 -2.61 2.63 29.33
C ILE A 82 -1.46 1.98 30.11
N ALA A 83 -1.27 0.67 29.93
CA ALA A 83 -0.22 -0.11 30.60
C ALA A 83 1.17 0.00 29.92
N SER A 84 1.24 0.52 28.69
CA SER A 84 2.47 0.60 27.91
C SER A 84 3.23 1.90 28.19
N LYS A 85 4.55 1.80 28.35
CA LYS A 85 5.46 2.95 28.47
C LYS A 85 5.94 3.47 27.10
N GLY A 86 5.25 3.14 26.02
CA GLY A 86 5.58 3.63 24.67
C GLY A 86 6.67 2.86 23.93
N ASN A 87 7.06 1.68 24.43
CA ASN A 87 8.06 0.84 23.78
C ASN A 87 7.37 -0.30 23.02
N TYR A 88 7.82 -0.56 21.79
CA TYR A 88 7.38 -1.68 20.96
C TYR A 88 8.59 -2.33 20.29
N ASP A 89 8.46 -3.57 19.84
CA ASP A 89 9.48 -4.32 19.10
C ASP A 89 8.93 -5.03 17.86
N THR A 90 7.60 -5.08 17.71
CA THR A 90 6.94 -5.73 16.59
C THR A 90 5.75 -4.90 16.13
N ILE A 91 5.57 -4.78 14.82
CA ILE A 91 4.38 -4.21 14.18
C ILE A 91 3.57 -5.34 13.54
N GLY A 92 2.24 -5.28 13.71
CA GLY A 92 1.29 -6.24 13.15
C GLY A 92 0.25 -5.58 12.26
N PHE A 93 -0.05 -6.18 11.12
CA PHE A 93 -1.01 -5.70 10.13
C PHE A 93 -2.13 -6.72 9.95
N GLN A 94 -3.37 -6.27 10.11
CA GLN A 94 -4.57 -7.03 9.83
C GLN A 94 -5.27 -6.40 8.63
N SER A 95 -5.56 -7.20 7.61
CA SER A 95 -6.20 -6.70 6.40
C SER A 95 -6.82 -7.83 5.59
N PRO A 96 -8.10 -7.71 5.21
CA PRO A 96 -8.73 -8.70 4.33
C PRO A 96 -8.04 -8.80 2.97
N PHE A 97 -7.43 -7.71 2.49
CA PHE A 97 -6.68 -7.71 1.24
C PHE A 97 -5.39 -8.53 1.33
N LEU A 98 -4.68 -8.44 2.46
CA LEU A 98 -3.52 -9.28 2.73
C LEU A 98 -3.94 -10.74 2.93
N ASP A 99 -5.07 -10.98 3.59
CA ASP A 99 -5.62 -12.33 3.76
C ASP A 99 -5.90 -13.01 2.42
N ASP A 100 -6.40 -12.27 1.43
CA ASP A 100 -6.62 -12.77 0.07
C ASP A 100 -5.28 -13.16 -0.60
N VAL A 101 -4.30 -12.24 -0.58
CA VAL A 101 -2.95 -12.46 -1.16
C VAL A 101 -2.25 -13.66 -0.52
N PHE A 102 -2.33 -13.79 0.80
CA PHE A 102 -1.71 -14.88 1.56
C PHE A 102 -2.62 -16.10 1.72
N ARG A 103 -3.73 -16.14 0.98
CA ARG A 103 -4.61 -17.31 0.84
C ARG A 103 -5.15 -17.81 2.18
N TYR A 104 -5.54 -16.90 3.08
CA TYR A 104 -6.07 -17.20 4.41
C TYR A 104 -7.08 -18.34 4.39
N LYS A 105 -8.15 -18.22 3.60
CA LYS A 105 -9.25 -19.20 3.55
C LYS A 105 -8.76 -20.60 3.17
N TYR A 106 -7.85 -20.70 2.19
CA TYR A 106 -7.30 -21.98 1.74
C TYR A 106 -6.36 -22.58 2.79
N LYS A 107 -5.45 -21.77 3.34
CA LYS A 107 -4.50 -22.21 4.35
C LYS A 107 -5.17 -22.62 5.66
N TYR A 108 -6.20 -21.88 6.07
CA TYR A 108 -7.01 -22.22 7.23
C TYR A 108 -7.68 -23.59 7.06
N LEU A 109 -8.31 -23.84 5.91
CA LEU A 109 -8.95 -25.13 5.61
C LEU A 109 -7.95 -26.29 5.58
N ASP A 110 -6.80 -26.10 4.95
CA ASP A 110 -5.75 -27.13 4.88
C ASP A 110 -5.25 -27.50 6.29
N MET A 111 -4.93 -26.50 7.12
CA MET A 111 -4.42 -26.73 8.48
C MET A 111 -5.47 -27.38 9.40
N VAL A 112 -6.74 -27.00 9.29
CA VAL A 112 -7.82 -27.64 10.05
C VAL A 112 -7.99 -29.10 9.63
N ARG A 113 -7.86 -29.42 8.33
CA ARG A 113 -7.90 -30.81 7.82
C ARG A 113 -6.72 -31.65 8.31
N GLU A 114 -5.57 -31.03 8.55
CA GLU A 114 -4.41 -31.65 9.18
C GLU A 114 -4.56 -31.84 10.70
N GLY A 115 -5.68 -31.39 11.29
CA GLY A 115 -5.97 -31.50 12.72
C GLY A 115 -5.33 -30.41 13.57
N ILE A 116 -4.83 -29.32 12.96
CA ILE A 116 -4.24 -28.20 13.69
C ILE A 116 -5.35 -27.34 14.30
N ASN A 117 -5.31 -27.18 15.63
CA ASN A 117 -6.27 -26.33 16.34
C ASN A 117 -5.82 -24.86 16.35
N LEU A 118 -6.33 -24.10 15.38
CA LEU A 118 -6.05 -22.66 15.22
C LEU A 118 -6.75 -21.76 16.25
N ALA A 119 -7.59 -22.30 17.14
CA ALA A 119 -8.20 -21.53 18.23
C ALA A 119 -7.32 -21.45 19.49
N LEU A 120 -6.31 -22.33 19.61
CA LEU A 120 -5.44 -22.37 20.78
C LEU A 120 -4.21 -21.47 20.64
N GLU A 121 -3.51 -21.59 19.52
CA GLU A 121 -2.26 -20.87 19.28
C GLU A 121 -2.14 -20.49 17.80
N PRO A 122 -1.72 -19.25 17.49
CA PRO A 122 -1.54 -18.84 16.12
C PRO A 122 -0.33 -19.55 15.50
N LYS A 123 -0.44 -19.94 14.23
CA LYS A 123 0.63 -20.60 13.48
C LYS A 123 1.14 -19.72 12.37
N VAL A 124 2.47 -19.63 12.27
CA VAL A 124 3.13 -18.94 11.16
C VAL A 124 3.07 -19.83 9.92
N VAL A 125 2.42 -19.33 8.88
CA VAL A 125 2.22 -20.05 7.60
C VAL A 125 3.32 -19.68 6.60
N HIS A 126 3.72 -18.41 6.59
CA HIS A 126 4.75 -17.90 5.69
C HIS A 126 5.75 -17.04 6.45
N THR A 127 7.02 -17.17 6.07
CA THR A 127 8.12 -16.32 6.53
C THR A 127 8.85 -15.82 5.31
N ILE A 128 8.76 -14.52 5.04
CA ILE A 128 9.25 -13.90 3.81
C ILE A 128 10.35 -12.89 4.14
N PRO A 129 11.59 -13.13 3.70
CA PRO A 129 12.66 -12.17 3.86
C PRO A 129 12.55 -11.07 2.81
N PHE A 130 12.80 -9.82 3.21
CA PHE A 130 12.95 -8.71 2.27
C PHE A 130 13.91 -7.65 2.81
N VAL A 131 14.40 -6.79 1.91
CA VAL A 131 15.31 -5.70 2.25
C VAL A 131 14.61 -4.38 1.98
N MET A 132 14.60 -3.49 2.98
CA MET A 132 14.10 -2.13 2.86
C MET A 132 15.14 -1.19 3.48
N ASN A 133 15.51 -0.12 2.78
CA ASN A 133 16.48 0.88 3.27
C ASN A 133 17.83 0.27 3.74
N GLY A 134 18.26 -0.82 3.11
CA GLY A 134 19.49 -1.54 3.47
C GLY A 134 19.36 -2.46 4.69
N ILE A 135 18.19 -2.52 5.32
CA ILE A 135 17.88 -3.34 6.49
C ILE A 135 17.15 -4.61 6.05
N ARG A 136 17.52 -5.76 6.62
CA ARG A 136 16.85 -7.04 6.40
C ARG A 136 15.69 -7.20 7.37
N TYR A 137 14.51 -7.45 6.82
CA TYR A 137 13.29 -7.74 7.56
C TYR A 137 12.80 -9.15 7.28
N GLU A 138 12.05 -9.70 8.23
CA GLU A 138 11.39 -10.99 8.13
C GLU A 138 9.89 -10.80 8.35
N LEU A 139 9.12 -10.90 7.27
CA LEU A 139 7.67 -10.79 7.27
C LEU A 139 7.05 -12.14 7.62
N LYS A 140 6.34 -12.23 8.75
CA LYS A 140 5.67 -13.45 9.20
C LYS A 140 4.18 -13.33 9.02
N TYR A 141 3.60 -14.15 8.16
CA TYR A 141 2.15 -14.29 8.08
C TYR A 141 1.70 -15.40 9.01
N ARG A 142 0.86 -15.08 9.98
CA ARG A 142 0.28 -16.04 10.92
C ARG A 142 -1.24 -16.08 10.82
N ILE A 143 -1.80 -17.24 11.12
CA ILE A 143 -3.25 -17.45 11.20
C ILE A 143 -3.62 -18.11 12.53
N GLY A 144 -4.83 -17.83 13.01
CA GLY A 144 -5.35 -18.38 14.26
C GLY A 144 -5.33 -17.39 15.42
N GLN A 145 -5.89 -17.82 16.54
CA GLN A 145 -6.12 -17.04 17.74
C GLN A 145 -5.06 -17.34 18.81
N ASP A 146 -4.83 -16.36 19.68
CA ASP A 146 -3.99 -16.46 20.86
C ASP A 146 -4.86 -16.63 22.11
N SER A 147 -5.13 -17.88 22.48
CA SER A 147 -5.96 -18.22 23.65
C SER A 147 -5.48 -17.59 24.96
N ARG A 148 -4.21 -17.17 25.06
CA ARG A 148 -3.67 -16.48 26.24
C ARG A 148 -4.32 -15.12 26.47
N LEU A 149 -4.87 -14.51 25.42
CA LEU A 149 -5.60 -13.24 25.50
C LEU A 149 -7.02 -13.41 26.06
N GLY A 150 -7.59 -14.61 26.00
CA GLY A 150 -8.93 -14.90 26.50
C GLY A 150 -9.97 -13.96 25.91
N LEU A 151 -10.68 -13.22 26.76
CA LEU A 151 -11.71 -12.24 26.35
C LEU A 151 -11.15 -10.99 25.64
N LEU A 152 -9.83 -10.79 25.67
CA LEU A 152 -9.15 -9.68 24.99
C LEU A 152 -8.69 -10.05 23.57
N GLU A 153 -8.98 -11.29 23.14
CA GLU A 153 -8.73 -11.73 21.79
C GLU A 153 -9.72 -11.06 20.82
N ASP A 154 -9.22 -10.80 19.62
CA ASP A 154 -10.06 -10.42 18.50
C ASP A 154 -10.55 -11.70 17.81
N PHE A 155 -11.82 -12.05 18.06
CA PHE A 155 -12.43 -13.25 17.50
C PHE A 155 -12.78 -13.10 16.01
N ASP A 156 -12.83 -11.87 15.49
CA ASP A 156 -13.07 -11.59 14.08
C ASP A 156 -11.76 -11.59 13.27
N LYS A 157 -10.61 -11.61 13.97
CA LYS A 157 -9.28 -11.66 13.37
C LYS A 157 -9.08 -12.92 12.53
N LYS A 158 -8.67 -12.69 11.28
CA LYS A 158 -8.27 -13.73 10.33
C LYS A 158 -6.75 -13.92 10.37
N GLY A 159 -6.04 -13.47 9.35
CA GLY A 159 -4.59 -13.47 9.28
C GLY A 159 -3.98 -12.21 9.87
N GLU A 160 -2.69 -12.29 10.19
CA GLU A 160 -1.91 -11.13 10.60
C GLU A 160 -0.48 -11.25 10.07
N LEU A 161 0.01 -10.16 9.47
CA LEU A 161 1.42 -10.00 9.16
C LEU A 161 2.15 -9.37 10.33
N LEU A 162 3.24 -9.97 10.76
CA LEU A 162 4.13 -9.47 11.80
C LEU A 162 5.50 -9.15 11.24
N LEU A 163 6.08 -8.05 11.70
CA LEU A 163 7.48 -7.70 11.44
C LEU A 163 8.12 -7.22 12.73
N GLN A 164 9.34 -7.69 12.98
CA GLN A 164 10.19 -7.11 14.00
C GLN A 164 10.78 -5.80 13.48
N ILE A 165 10.60 -4.73 14.24
CA ILE A 165 11.16 -3.41 13.94
C ILE A 165 12.59 -3.32 14.45
N GLN A 166 13.42 -2.51 13.79
CA GLN A 166 14.81 -2.31 14.19
C GLN A 166 15.00 -1.07 15.06
N THR A 167 14.10 -0.10 14.93
CA THR A 167 14.10 1.16 15.66
C THR A 167 12.72 1.41 16.24
N ASP A 168 12.64 2.18 17.32
CA ASP A 168 11.38 2.68 17.86
C ASP A 168 10.86 3.92 17.09
N ASP A 169 11.41 4.21 15.92
CA ASP A 169 11.05 5.37 15.10
C ASP A 169 9.70 5.18 14.41
N ILE A 170 8.81 6.16 14.58
CA ILE A 170 7.52 6.22 13.90
C ILE A 170 7.67 6.31 12.36
N GLN A 171 8.80 6.82 11.86
CA GLN A 171 9.11 6.82 10.43
C GLN A 171 9.30 5.39 9.89
N GLU A 172 9.96 4.50 10.64
CA GLU A 172 10.12 3.09 10.22
C GLU A 172 8.74 2.42 10.07
N LEU A 173 7.84 2.64 11.04
CA LEU A 173 6.47 2.12 10.98
C LEU A 173 5.70 2.62 9.76
N HIS A 174 5.82 3.91 9.45
CA HIS A 174 5.20 4.52 8.28
C HIS A 174 5.75 3.92 6.97
N ASP A 175 7.06 3.73 6.89
CA ASP A 175 7.75 3.17 5.72
C ASP A 175 7.35 1.72 5.47
N ILE A 176 7.34 0.88 6.51
CA ILE A 176 6.85 -0.50 6.43
C ILE A 176 5.39 -0.51 5.96
N SER A 177 4.55 0.33 6.56
CA SER A 177 3.12 0.43 6.19
C SER A 177 2.96 0.81 4.72
N THR A 178 3.76 1.75 4.23
CA THR A 178 3.75 2.19 2.82
C THR A 178 4.16 1.06 1.87
N VAL A 179 5.23 0.33 2.20
CA VAL A 179 5.72 -0.79 1.38
C VAL A 179 4.69 -1.92 1.32
N LEU A 180 4.10 -2.30 2.45
CA LEU A 180 3.08 -3.34 2.49
C LEU A 180 1.79 -2.91 1.79
N TYR A 181 1.39 -1.64 1.90
CA TYR A 181 0.21 -1.14 1.19
C TYR A 181 0.42 -1.21 -0.32
N ARG A 182 1.60 -0.80 -0.79
CA ARG A 182 2.00 -0.89 -2.21
C ARG A 182 2.07 -2.32 -2.72
N LEU A 183 2.55 -3.25 -1.90
CA LEU A 183 2.49 -4.68 -2.22
C LEU A 183 1.05 -5.09 -2.50
N THR A 184 0.15 -4.78 -1.59
CA THR A 184 -1.27 -5.11 -1.72
C THR A 184 -1.91 -4.46 -2.95
N MET A 185 -1.59 -3.19 -3.23
CA MET A 185 -2.05 -2.48 -4.42
C MET A 185 -1.64 -3.21 -5.70
N PHE A 186 -0.37 -3.63 -5.79
CA PHE A 186 0.14 -4.36 -6.94
C PHE A 186 -0.55 -5.73 -7.09
N MET A 187 -0.65 -6.48 -5.99
CA MET A 187 -1.21 -7.84 -6.01
C MET A 187 -2.68 -7.86 -6.45
N LEU A 188 -3.44 -6.81 -6.11
CA LEU A 188 -4.87 -6.71 -6.43
C LEU A 188 -5.19 -5.77 -7.60
N SER A 189 -4.18 -5.11 -8.16
CA SER A 189 -4.33 -4.15 -9.26
C SER A 189 -5.35 -3.04 -8.99
N THR A 190 -5.41 -2.54 -7.75
CA THR A 190 -6.30 -1.44 -7.32
C THR A 190 -5.56 -0.47 -6.39
N SER A 191 -5.97 0.80 -6.38
CA SER A 191 -5.36 1.81 -5.52
C SER A 191 -5.92 1.85 -4.09
N GLU A 192 -7.05 1.19 -3.82
CA GLU A 192 -7.73 1.21 -2.51
C GLU A 192 -7.63 -0.14 -1.82
N VAL A 193 -6.68 -0.26 -0.89
CA VAL A 193 -6.40 -1.51 -0.15
C VAL A 193 -6.15 -1.25 1.35
N PRO A 194 -7.07 -0.58 2.06
CA PRO A 194 -6.86 -0.24 3.47
C PRO A 194 -6.56 -1.45 4.35
N PHE A 195 -5.63 -1.27 5.28
CA PHE A 195 -5.50 -2.15 6.42
C PHE A 195 -6.69 -1.95 7.33
N GLN A 196 -7.20 -3.04 7.91
CA GLN A 196 -8.25 -2.97 8.91
C GLN A 196 -7.69 -2.36 10.20
N GLN A 197 -6.52 -2.83 10.62
CA GLN A 197 -5.85 -2.37 11.83
C GLN A 197 -4.34 -2.59 11.75
N ILE A 198 -3.59 -1.69 12.39
CA ILE A 198 -2.16 -1.85 12.65
C ILE A 198 -1.92 -1.81 14.15
N THR A 199 -1.35 -2.89 14.69
CA THR A 199 -1.12 -3.07 16.13
C THR A 199 0.36 -3.09 16.43
N LEU A 200 0.78 -2.40 17.49
CA LEU A 200 2.14 -2.44 17.99
C LEU A 200 2.22 -3.40 19.17
N TYR A 201 3.27 -4.22 19.20
CA TYR A 201 3.49 -5.20 20.25
C TYR A 201 4.82 -4.98 20.94
N LYS A 202 4.87 -5.39 22.21
CA LYS A 202 6.08 -5.52 23.02
C LYS A 202 6.11 -6.91 23.64
N ASN A 203 7.14 -7.70 23.33
CA ASN A 203 7.25 -9.09 23.80
C ASN A 203 5.98 -9.92 23.56
N GLY A 204 5.30 -9.70 22.42
CA GLY A 204 4.05 -10.37 22.05
C GLY A 204 2.77 -9.81 22.69
N LEU A 205 2.85 -8.83 23.60
CA LEU A 205 1.69 -8.17 24.21
C LEU A 205 1.34 -6.88 23.45
N LYS A 206 0.05 -6.58 23.32
CA LYS A 206 -0.43 -5.34 22.67
C LYS A 206 0.07 -4.11 23.44
N ALA A 207 0.88 -3.29 22.78
CA ALA A 207 1.52 -2.09 23.34
C ALA A 207 0.87 -0.78 22.87
N GLY A 208 0.20 -0.80 21.72
CA GLY A 208 -0.49 0.36 21.17
C GLY A 208 -1.05 0.11 19.78
N TRP A 209 -1.59 1.17 19.19
CA TRP A 209 -2.12 1.19 17.83
C TRP A 209 -1.40 2.23 17.00
N PHE A 210 -1.15 1.89 15.73
CA PHE A 210 -0.56 2.80 14.75
C PHE A 210 -1.62 3.21 13.74
N TYR A 211 -1.83 4.51 13.60
CA TYR A 211 -2.84 5.08 12.72
C TYR A 211 -2.17 5.84 11.58
N CYS A 212 -2.58 5.56 10.35
CA CYS A 212 -2.14 6.27 9.15
C CYS A 212 -3.25 6.23 8.08
N PRO A 213 -3.20 7.09 7.05
CA PRO A 213 -4.22 7.14 5.99
C PRO A 213 -4.49 5.81 5.26
N MET A 214 -3.62 4.81 5.46
CA MET A 214 -3.77 3.45 4.93
C MET A 214 -4.65 2.54 5.80
N VAL A 215 -5.20 3.03 6.91
CA VAL A 215 -6.05 2.25 7.84
C VAL A 215 -7.52 2.68 7.73
N SER A 216 -8.42 1.72 7.62
CA SER A 216 -9.88 1.91 7.70
C SER A 216 -10.55 0.71 8.36
N GLU A 217 -11.39 0.94 9.35
CA GLU A 217 -12.18 -0.11 10.03
C GLU A 217 -13.21 -0.76 9.08
N GLU A 218 -13.57 -0.06 8.00
CA GLU A 218 -14.51 -0.52 6.96
C GLU A 218 -13.81 -1.33 5.86
N ALA A 219 -12.54 -1.71 6.04
CA ALA A 219 -11.80 -2.49 5.06
C ALA A 219 -12.49 -3.84 4.77
N VAL A 220 -12.85 -4.09 3.50
CA VAL A 220 -13.47 -5.34 3.04
C VAL A 220 -12.81 -5.76 1.72
N SER A 221 -12.54 -7.06 1.57
CA SER A 221 -12.09 -7.65 0.31
C SER A 221 -12.79 -8.97 0.01
N CYS A 222 -12.98 -9.23 -1.27
CA CYS A 222 -13.64 -10.41 -1.84
C CYS A 222 -12.86 -10.93 -3.06
N SER A 223 -11.53 -10.90 -3.00
CA SER A 223 -10.63 -11.22 -4.12
C SER A 223 -9.97 -12.59 -3.97
N ASP A 224 -10.29 -13.35 -2.93
CA ASP A 224 -9.68 -14.65 -2.59
C ASP A 224 -9.70 -15.66 -3.73
N GLY A 225 -10.75 -15.65 -4.56
CA GLY A 225 -10.88 -16.54 -5.71
C GLY A 225 -9.73 -16.42 -6.72
N PHE A 226 -9.19 -15.21 -6.92
CA PHE A 226 -8.05 -14.98 -7.82
C PHE A 226 -6.75 -15.59 -7.31
N PHE A 227 -6.65 -15.83 -5.99
CA PHE A 227 -5.46 -16.36 -5.36
C PHE A 227 -5.53 -17.87 -5.11
N TYR A 228 -6.55 -18.58 -5.62
CA TYR A 228 -6.71 -20.02 -5.37
C TYR A 228 -5.45 -20.84 -5.69
N GLN A 229 -4.82 -20.57 -6.84
CA GLN A 229 -3.59 -21.26 -7.29
C GLN A 229 -2.32 -20.44 -7.08
N PHE A 230 -2.40 -19.31 -6.38
CA PHE A 230 -1.27 -18.41 -6.19
C PHE A 230 -0.23 -19.01 -5.25
N ASP A 231 1.04 -19.02 -5.69
CA ASP A 231 2.17 -19.40 -4.85
C ASP A 231 2.80 -18.15 -4.22
N ALA A 232 2.35 -17.83 -3.01
CA ALA A 232 2.83 -16.66 -2.27
C ALA A 232 4.36 -16.70 -2.07
N MET A 233 4.95 -17.88 -1.83
CA MET A 233 6.40 -17.99 -1.57
C MET A 233 7.23 -17.85 -2.85
N LYS A 234 6.68 -18.19 -4.01
CA LYS A 234 7.34 -17.96 -5.31
C LYS A 234 7.34 -16.49 -5.72
N TYR A 235 6.24 -15.78 -5.53
CA TYR A 235 6.03 -14.44 -6.11
C TYR A 235 6.22 -13.29 -5.10
N VAL A 236 5.63 -13.37 -3.91
CA VAL A 236 5.60 -12.24 -2.96
C VAL A 236 7.00 -11.76 -2.56
N PRO A 237 8.00 -12.62 -2.25
CA PRO A 237 9.32 -12.13 -1.84
C PRO A 237 9.98 -11.24 -2.89
N ARG A 238 9.93 -11.60 -4.17
CA ARG A 238 10.56 -10.83 -5.26
C ARG A 238 9.83 -9.52 -5.52
N ILE A 239 8.50 -9.55 -5.55
CA ILE A 239 7.66 -8.35 -5.72
C ILE A 239 7.90 -7.40 -4.55
N LEU A 240 7.84 -7.89 -3.31
CA LEU A 240 8.06 -7.09 -2.10
C LEU A 240 9.47 -6.48 -2.09
N ASN A 241 10.51 -7.23 -2.44
CA ASN A 241 11.86 -6.68 -2.54
C ASN A 241 12.00 -5.61 -3.63
N ASN A 242 11.26 -5.70 -4.74
CA ASN A 242 11.25 -4.65 -5.74
C ASN A 242 10.54 -3.38 -5.22
N ILE A 243 9.36 -3.54 -4.61
CA ILE A 243 8.59 -2.43 -4.03
C ILE A 243 9.36 -1.73 -2.91
N ALA A 244 10.04 -2.50 -2.05
CA ALA A 244 10.83 -1.98 -0.94
C ALA A 244 12.08 -1.18 -1.35
N LYS A 245 12.40 -1.10 -2.65
CA LYS A 245 13.45 -0.20 -3.17
C LYS A 245 13.09 1.28 -2.95
N ASP A 246 11.81 1.62 -2.85
CA ASP A 246 11.31 2.95 -2.55
C ASP A 246 10.26 2.88 -1.42
N SER A 247 10.64 3.20 -0.18
CA SER A 247 9.69 3.35 0.94
C SER A 247 9.08 4.76 1.03
N GLY A 248 9.75 5.76 0.43
CA GLY A 248 9.34 7.16 0.46
C GLY A 248 8.13 7.48 -0.44
N SER A 249 7.75 8.75 -0.49
CA SER A 249 6.59 9.21 -1.27
C SER A 249 6.76 9.16 -2.78
N ARG A 250 7.99 8.99 -3.28
CA ARG A 250 8.29 8.90 -4.72
C ARG A 250 8.78 7.50 -5.05
N ILE A 251 8.29 6.98 -6.17
CA ILE A 251 8.78 5.74 -6.78
C ILE A 251 9.79 6.12 -7.86
N THR A 252 11.01 5.61 -7.75
CA THR A 252 12.12 5.93 -8.68
C THR A 252 12.90 4.71 -9.13
N LYS A 253 12.80 3.61 -8.40
CA LYS A 253 13.54 2.35 -8.59
C LYS A 253 12.63 1.12 -8.55
N SER A 254 11.41 1.24 -8.04
CA SER A 254 10.42 0.16 -8.01
C SER A 254 9.45 0.18 -9.20
N ILE A 255 8.60 -0.85 -9.26
CA ILE A 255 7.44 -0.93 -10.16
C ILE A 255 6.50 0.29 -9.99
N PRO A 256 5.93 0.81 -11.08
CA PRO A 256 4.99 1.93 -11.02
C PRO A 256 3.63 1.45 -10.51
N LEU A 257 2.97 2.27 -9.70
CA LEU A 257 1.63 1.99 -9.16
C LEU A 257 0.62 3.11 -9.44
N GLY A 258 1.07 4.21 -10.07
CA GLY A 258 0.25 5.40 -10.29
C GLY A 258 -0.84 5.25 -11.35
N HIS A 259 -0.83 4.16 -12.11
CA HIS A 259 -1.88 3.81 -13.09
C HIS A 259 -3.04 3.00 -12.47
N LEU A 260 -2.86 2.52 -11.25
CA LEU A 260 -3.90 1.77 -10.55
C LEU A 260 -5.05 2.72 -10.22
N GLY A 261 -6.25 2.31 -10.59
CA GLY A 261 -7.47 3.07 -10.37
C GLY A 261 -8.30 2.48 -9.22
N THR A 262 -9.34 3.21 -8.87
CA THR A 262 -10.45 2.76 -8.03
C THR A 262 -11.57 2.18 -8.90
N SER A 263 -12.60 1.58 -8.31
CA SER A 263 -13.80 1.15 -9.04
C SER A 263 -14.44 2.29 -9.84
N ASP A 264 -14.43 3.51 -9.29
CA ASP A 264 -15.09 4.68 -9.89
C ASP A 264 -14.31 5.28 -11.06
N THR A 265 -13.00 5.10 -11.04
CA THR A 265 -12.04 5.68 -12.00
C THR A 265 -11.48 4.65 -12.98
N LEU A 266 -11.93 3.39 -12.89
CA LEU A 266 -11.48 2.24 -13.68
C LEU A 266 -11.44 2.53 -15.18
N PHE A 267 -12.46 3.20 -15.71
CA PHE A 267 -12.54 3.59 -17.11
C PHE A 267 -12.58 5.11 -17.24
N SER A 268 -11.41 5.74 -17.13
CA SER A 268 -11.26 7.18 -17.22
C SER A 268 -10.08 7.59 -18.12
N PRO A 269 -10.16 8.75 -18.79
CA PRO A 269 -9.06 9.28 -19.59
C PRO A 269 -7.78 9.50 -18.76
N GLN A 270 -7.93 9.96 -17.51
CA GLN A 270 -6.81 10.18 -16.60
C GLN A 270 -6.07 8.88 -16.31
N ARG A 271 -6.79 7.80 -16.01
CA ARG A 271 -6.20 6.48 -15.78
C ARG A 271 -5.47 5.96 -17.02
N PHE A 272 -6.09 6.10 -18.19
CA PHE A 272 -5.46 5.70 -19.45
C PHE A 272 -4.12 6.42 -19.69
N LEU A 273 -4.06 7.74 -19.44
CA LEU A 273 -2.79 8.48 -19.53
C LEU A 273 -1.75 7.98 -18.50
N GLN A 274 -2.17 7.70 -17.28
CA GLN A 274 -1.28 7.16 -16.24
C GLN A 274 -0.75 5.76 -16.58
N GLN A 275 -1.56 4.92 -17.24
CA GLN A 275 -1.14 3.63 -17.77
C GLN A 275 -0.06 3.80 -18.85
N VAL A 276 -0.27 4.70 -19.81
CA VAL A 276 0.74 4.99 -20.84
C VAL A 276 2.02 5.51 -20.22
N MET A 277 1.96 6.40 -19.23
CA MET A 277 3.16 6.88 -18.51
C MET A 277 3.85 5.76 -17.73
N SER A 278 3.10 4.85 -17.12
CA SER A 278 3.66 3.69 -16.41
C SER A 278 4.33 2.70 -17.38
N PHE A 279 3.74 2.52 -18.57
CA PHE A 279 4.35 1.79 -19.67
C PHE A 279 5.67 2.43 -20.11
N GLU A 280 5.67 3.73 -20.44
CA GLU A 280 6.88 4.47 -20.86
C GLU A 280 7.98 4.37 -19.80
N TYR A 281 7.63 4.51 -18.52
CA TYR A 281 8.55 4.32 -17.40
C TYR A 281 9.15 2.92 -17.35
N LEU A 282 8.33 1.86 -17.50
CA LEU A 282 8.83 0.48 -17.49
C LEU A 282 9.66 0.17 -18.73
N PHE A 283 9.26 0.69 -19.90
CA PHE A 283 10.00 0.52 -21.14
C PHE A 283 11.40 1.12 -21.03
N ASP A 284 11.53 2.35 -20.49
CA ASP A 284 12.83 2.98 -20.20
C ASP A 284 13.73 2.13 -19.28
N LYS A 285 13.13 1.39 -18.33
CA LYS A 285 13.89 0.52 -17.42
C LYS A 285 14.27 -0.83 -18.03
N LEU A 286 13.42 -1.40 -18.87
CA LEU A 286 13.64 -2.71 -19.49
C LEU A 286 14.51 -2.60 -20.75
N GLU A 287 14.34 -1.54 -21.54
CA GLU A 287 14.94 -1.36 -22.87
C GLU A 287 15.50 0.07 -23.04
N PRO A 288 16.49 0.49 -22.22
CA PRO A 288 16.95 1.88 -22.17
C PRO A 288 17.51 2.39 -23.51
N ASP A 289 18.20 1.54 -24.27
CA ASP A 289 18.76 1.92 -25.57
C ASP A 289 17.67 2.20 -26.61
N LYS A 290 16.58 1.41 -26.60
CA LYS A 290 15.44 1.62 -27.50
C LYS A 290 14.64 2.84 -27.06
N ALA A 291 14.44 3.04 -25.76
CA ALA A 291 13.72 4.18 -25.20
C ALA A 291 14.44 5.52 -25.49
N ALA A 292 15.77 5.52 -25.54
CA ALA A 292 16.56 6.69 -25.88
C ALA A 292 16.55 7.03 -27.38
N ASP A 293 16.19 6.08 -28.25
CA ASP A 293 16.17 6.29 -29.71
C ASP A 293 14.89 7.04 -30.14
N ARG A 294 15.06 8.29 -30.58
CA ARG A 294 13.96 9.11 -31.13
C ARG A 294 13.28 8.49 -32.35
N LYS A 295 13.92 7.52 -33.03
CA LYS A 295 13.34 6.77 -34.15
C LYS A 295 12.46 5.61 -33.70
N PHE A 296 12.35 5.37 -32.40
CA PHE A 296 11.55 4.32 -31.80
C PHE A 296 10.35 4.94 -31.07
N PRO A 297 9.27 5.33 -31.78
CA PRO A 297 8.14 6.03 -31.18
C PRO A 297 7.30 5.10 -30.30
N LEU A 298 6.43 5.68 -29.46
CA LEU A 298 5.50 4.95 -28.58
C LEU A 298 4.79 3.75 -29.23
N LYS A 299 4.36 3.87 -30.49
CA LYS A 299 3.76 2.75 -31.22
C LYS A 299 4.72 1.55 -31.34
N ALA A 300 5.98 1.80 -31.68
CA ALA A 300 7.00 0.76 -31.82
C ALA A 300 7.38 0.17 -30.46
N GLU A 301 7.44 0.99 -29.41
CA GLU A 301 7.62 0.55 -28.01
C GLU A 301 6.52 -0.42 -27.58
N LEU A 302 5.26 -0.02 -27.76
CA LEU A 302 4.11 -0.84 -27.42
C LEU A 302 4.10 -2.14 -28.24
N GLN A 303 4.34 -2.04 -29.55
CA GLN A 303 4.34 -3.20 -30.42
C GLN A 303 5.41 -4.22 -29.99
N TYR A 304 6.63 -3.74 -29.73
CA TYR A 304 7.72 -4.58 -29.22
C TYR A 304 7.31 -5.30 -27.93
N MET A 305 6.75 -4.59 -26.95
CA MET A 305 6.37 -5.20 -25.68
C MET A 305 5.17 -6.14 -25.78
N PHE A 306 4.22 -5.88 -26.67
CA PHE A 306 3.16 -6.83 -26.96
C PHE A 306 3.68 -8.08 -27.67
N ASP A 307 4.67 -7.95 -28.54
CA ASP A 307 5.31 -9.08 -29.23
C ASP A 307 6.13 -9.94 -28.26
N GLU A 308 6.65 -9.35 -27.17
CA GLU A 308 7.29 -10.07 -26.06
C GLU A 308 6.31 -10.85 -25.17
N PHE A 309 5.03 -10.45 -25.16
CA PHE A 309 3.94 -11.09 -24.42
C PHE A 309 2.72 -11.39 -25.31
N PRO A 310 2.87 -12.22 -26.37
CA PRO A 310 1.85 -12.42 -27.39
C PRO A 310 0.57 -13.07 -26.83
N GLN A 311 0.66 -13.79 -25.70
CA GLN A 311 -0.48 -14.39 -25.03
C GLN A 311 -1.53 -13.37 -24.57
N LEU A 312 -1.15 -12.10 -24.38
CA LEU A 312 -2.09 -11.03 -24.05
C LEU A 312 -3.07 -10.75 -25.19
N LEU A 313 -2.64 -11.01 -26.44
CA LEU A 313 -3.41 -10.75 -27.65
C LEU A 313 -4.21 -12.00 -28.04
N SER A 314 -5.18 -12.37 -27.21
CA SER A 314 -5.97 -13.59 -27.42
C SER A 314 -7.03 -13.47 -28.55
N ASN A 315 -7.25 -12.26 -29.09
CA ASN A 315 -8.22 -12.01 -30.16
C ASN A 315 -7.53 -12.07 -31.54
N PRO A 316 -7.88 -13.03 -32.42
CA PRO A 316 -7.22 -13.19 -33.72
C PRO A 316 -7.37 -11.99 -34.67
N ASN A 317 -8.29 -11.07 -34.39
CA ASN A 317 -8.54 -9.89 -35.23
C ASN A 317 -7.69 -8.65 -34.84
N LEU A 318 -6.97 -8.70 -33.71
CA LEU A 318 -6.21 -7.58 -33.18
C LEU A 318 -4.72 -7.93 -33.10
N SER A 319 -3.93 -7.37 -34.02
CA SER A 319 -2.47 -7.48 -33.98
C SER A 319 -1.84 -6.46 -33.02
N SER A 320 -0.64 -6.76 -32.54
CA SER A 320 0.17 -5.85 -31.72
C SER A 320 0.29 -4.46 -32.37
N GLY A 321 0.54 -4.41 -33.67
CA GLY A 321 0.61 -3.16 -34.43
C GLY A 321 -0.70 -2.34 -34.44
N LYS A 322 -1.87 -2.99 -34.53
CA LYS A 322 -3.17 -2.29 -34.52
C LYS A 322 -3.48 -1.71 -33.14
N ILE A 323 -3.30 -2.51 -32.08
CA ILE A 323 -3.53 -2.06 -30.70
C ILE A 323 -2.58 -0.93 -30.33
N SER A 324 -1.31 -1.05 -30.71
CA SER A 324 -0.28 -0.03 -30.44
C SER A 324 -0.59 1.29 -31.14
N GLU A 325 -1.05 1.25 -32.39
CA GLU A 325 -1.51 2.46 -33.10
C GLU A 325 -2.70 3.09 -32.38
N ARG A 326 -3.68 2.28 -31.96
CA ARG A 326 -4.88 2.78 -31.28
C ARG A 326 -4.54 3.46 -29.96
N ILE A 327 -3.66 2.87 -29.15
CA ILE A 327 -3.19 3.47 -27.89
C ILE A 327 -2.48 4.81 -28.16
N LYS A 328 -1.57 4.85 -29.14
CA LYS A 328 -0.84 6.06 -29.53
C LYS A 328 -1.81 7.19 -29.95
N GLU A 329 -2.76 6.86 -30.82
CA GLU A 329 -3.78 7.79 -31.30
C GLU A 329 -4.68 8.28 -30.16
N THR A 330 -5.19 7.39 -29.30
CA THR A 330 -6.02 7.77 -28.15
C THR A 330 -5.26 8.70 -27.19
N ARG A 331 -3.97 8.42 -26.90
CA ARG A 331 -3.12 9.32 -26.09
C ARG A 331 -2.98 10.68 -26.75
N HIS A 332 -2.71 10.72 -28.06
CA HIS A 332 -2.60 11.96 -28.83
C HIS A 332 -3.90 12.77 -28.74
N GLN A 333 -5.04 12.11 -28.97
CA GLN A 333 -6.36 12.73 -28.91
C GLN A 333 -6.61 13.42 -27.56
N ILE A 334 -6.42 12.70 -26.45
CA ILE A 334 -6.66 13.22 -25.11
C ILE A 334 -5.72 14.39 -24.79
N THR A 335 -4.43 14.23 -25.06
CA THR A 335 -3.41 15.24 -24.70
C THR A 335 -3.55 16.54 -25.49
N HIS A 336 -4.04 16.49 -26.72
CA HIS A 336 -4.23 17.65 -27.59
C HIS A 336 -5.65 18.24 -27.48
N GLY A 337 -6.50 17.67 -26.60
CA GLY A 337 -7.84 18.20 -26.34
C GLY A 337 -8.76 18.16 -27.55
N HIS A 338 -8.60 17.18 -28.44
CA HIS A 338 -9.42 17.05 -29.65
C HIS A 338 -10.92 16.88 -29.32
N ALA A 339 -11.24 16.35 -28.14
CA ALA A 339 -12.57 16.34 -27.57
C ALA A 339 -12.54 16.86 -26.13
N TYR A 340 -13.61 17.56 -25.73
CA TYR A 340 -13.79 18.04 -24.37
C TYR A 340 -14.17 16.91 -23.40
N TYR A 341 -14.74 15.81 -23.91
CA TYR A 341 -15.18 14.66 -23.12
C TYR A 341 -14.91 13.36 -23.88
N TYR A 342 -14.42 12.34 -23.16
CA TYR A 342 -14.17 10.99 -23.67
C TYR A 342 -14.94 10.00 -22.82
N ASP A 343 -15.91 9.30 -23.41
CA ASP A 343 -16.70 8.29 -22.71
C ASP A 343 -16.01 6.93 -22.68
N PHE A 344 -15.03 6.79 -21.79
CA PHE A 344 -14.38 5.50 -21.54
C PHE A 344 -15.31 4.48 -20.88
N LYS A 345 -16.39 4.93 -20.22
CA LYS A 345 -17.29 4.04 -19.48
C LYS A 345 -18.22 3.26 -20.39
N SER A 346 -18.58 3.81 -21.55
CA SER A 346 -19.50 3.14 -22.48
C SER A 346 -18.82 2.59 -23.74
N ASP A 347 -17.58 3.00 -24.04
CA ASP A 347 -16.84 2.57 -25.23
C ASP A 347 -16.10 1.24 -24.98
N PRO A 348 -16.55 0.11 -25.56
CA PRO A 348 -15.93 -1.20 -25.32
C PRO A 348 -14.49 -1.29 -25.86
N GLU A 349 -14.16 -0.51 -26.89
CA GLU A 349 -12.82 -0.49 -27.46
C GLU A 349 -11.85 0.20 -26.48
N LEU A 350 -12.23 1.35 -25.92
CA LEU A 350 -11.43 2.05 -24.92
C LEU A 350 -11.30 1.27 -23.62
N GLN A 351 -12.37 0.61 -23.17
CA GLN A 351 -12.30 -0.31 -22.02
C GLN A 351 -11.30 -1.44 -22.27
N TYR A 352 -11.32 -2.02 -23.47
CA TYR A 352 -10.38 -3.06 -23.86
C TYR A 352 -8.93 -2.55 -23.84
N LEU A 353 -8.67 -1.32 -24.33
CA LEU A 353 -7.33 -0.72 -24.27
C LEU A 353 -6.82 -0.54 -22.84
N ILE A 354 -7.69 -0.14 -21.91
CA ILE A 354 -7.33 -0.03 -20.49
C ILE A 354 -6.99 -1.40 -19.91
N ILE A 355 -7.81 -2.42 -20.18
CA ILE A 355 -7.60 -3.77 -19.64
C ILE A 355 -6.31 -4.39 -20.19
N ILE A 356 -6.06 -4.24 -21.50
CA ILE A 356 -4.87 -4.83 -22.12
C ILE A 356 -3.59 -4.12 -21.66
N LEU A 357 -3.64 -2.80 -21.45
CA LEU A 357 -2.53 -2.04 -20.87
C LEU A 357 -2.25 -2.45 -19.42
N ASP A 358 -3.27 -2.65 -18.59
CA ASP A 358 -3.08 -3.16 -17.21
C ASP A 358 -2.31 -4.49 -17.22
N LYS A 359 -2.72 -5.44 -18.07
CA LYS A 359 -2.06 -6.74 -18.18
C LYS A 359 -0.63 -6.61 -18.70
N LEU A 360 -0.39 -5.76 -19.69
CA LEU A 360 0.95 -5.50 -20.22
C LEU A 360 1.86 -4.89 -19.15
N ILE A 361 1.39 -3.84 -18.47
CA ILE A 361 2.13 -3.15 -17.40
C ILE A 361 2.43 -4.11 -16.25
N ARG A 362 1.49 -4.99 -15.88
CA ARG A 362 1.71 -6.04 -14.88
C ARG A 362 2.83 -6.99 -15.31
N ASN A 363 2.79 -7.51 -16.53
CA ASN A 363 3.82 -8.42 -17.05
C ASN A 363 5.19 -7.73 -17.10
N MET A 364 5.25 -6.50 -17.58
CA MET A 364 6.48 -5.69 -17.59
C MET A 364 6.98 -5.40 -16.17
N SER A 365 6.08 -5.17 -15.21
CA SER A 365 6.43 -4.96 -13.80
C SER A 365 7.02 -6.21 -13.16
N LEU A 366 6.45 -7.39 -13.46
CA LEU A 366 7.02 -8.67 -13.04
C LEU A 366 8.38 -8.90 -13.70
N TRP A 367 8.52 -8.61 -14.99
CA TRP A 367 9.83 -8.72 -15.66
C TRP A 367 10.87 -7.80 -15.01
N TRP A 368 10.49 -6.55 -14.70
CA TRP A 368 11.35 -5.61 -13.97
C TRP A 368 11.66 -6.06 -12.53
N ALA A 369 10.76 -6.82 -11.91
CA ALA A 369 11.00 -7.46 -10.62
C ALA A 369 11.90 -8.70 -10.70
N GLY A 370 12.35 -9.09 -11.90
CA GLY A 370 13.32 -10.17 -12.13
C GLY A 370 12.69 -11.54 -12.35
N PHE A 371 11.43 -11.61 -12.77
CA PHE A 371 10.78 -12.87 -13.15
C PHE A 371 11.09 -13.22 -14.61
N THR A 372 11.18 -14.51 -14.92
CA THR A 372 11.29 -14.97 -16.30
C THR A 372 9.94 -14.91 -17.01
N LYS A 373 9.94 -14.96 -18.35
CA LYS A 373 8.70 -14.95 -19.13
C LYS A 373 7.80 -16.15 -18.83
N GLU A 374 8.40 -17.31 -18.59
CA GLU A 374 7.69 -18.53 -18.21
C GLU A 374 7.00 -18.37 -16.86
N GLU A 375 7.70 -17.80 -15.86
CA GLU A 375 7.10 -17.51 -14.55
C GLU A 375 5.96 -16.48 -14.65
N ILE A 376 6.08 -15.50 -15.55
CA ILE A 376 5.04 -14.50 -15.79
C ILE A 376 3.81 -15.15 -16.45
N GLN A 377 4.00 -16.11 -17.37
CA GLN A 377 2.89 -16.86 -17.98
C GLN A 377 2.15 -17.74 -16.97
N GLU A 378 2.86 -18.27 -15.98
CA GLU A 378 2.28 -19.06 -14.88
C GLU A 378 1.64 -18.20 -13.78
N TYR A 379 1.77 -16.87 -13.84
CA TYR A 379 1.22 -15.97 -12.82
C TYR A 379 -0.32 -15.97 -12.89
N PRO A 380 -1.03 -16.48 -11.86
CA PRO A 380 -2.44 -16.84 -11.97
C PRO A 380 -3.42 -15.67 -11.84
N ILE A 381 -2.93 -14.46 -11.59
CA ILE A 381 -3.77 -13.29 -11.32
C ILE A 381 -4.13 -12.63 -12.65
N LEU A 382 -5.41 -12.78 -13.01
CA LEU A 382 -6.00 -12.39 -14.30
C LEU A 382 -5.98 -10.89 -14.56
#